data_AF-A0A415M9T1-F1
#
_entry.id   AF-A0A415M9T1-F1
#
_cell.length_a   1.000
_cell.length_b   1.000
_cell.length_c   1.000
_cell.angle_alpha   90.00
_cell.angle_beta   90.00
_cell.angle_gamma   90.00
#
_symmetry.space_group_name_H-M   'P 1'
#
loop_
_entity.id
_entity.type
_entity.pdbx_description
1 polymer ?
#
loop_
_entity_poly.entity_id
_entity_poly.type
_entity_poly.pdbx_seq_one_letter_code
_entity_poly.pdbx_strand_id
1 'polypeptide(L)'
;MQDDKIPKIFISYSWSSDALVLDLANRLVSHGVDVVLDKWDLKEGNDKYEFMERCVNDSSITKVLIICDKAYAQKANDRTGGVGDETVIISSEVYGNARQEKFIPIIAERDEEGKEYVPTYIKTRIYIDLSDPEKYEVEYEKLLRNIYEKPQFVKPKLGKKPEWLEEEKANFFPVKDLIRQIRGSNTPVKRRNCIARFQEAYIEALRSYYICGVKPEEAFNNFLNTKPLRDIYLDFVETVAETEDNYAEVLAEAFEYLYNKLSCIKTFDPQANYAYEDDLDVYKTLLWELFICVIAYLRHVKDYAAINVLITYTYFLENNLFGGAIKQANYTTFRHHSVVIEDRYKPKSEMKNKYTLVGDVVCNQREKLPIYTTEAIAEADLFLYQVCNAYDLVEDEQAWYRTYWFPTCYIYAQNKSLEWERMKSRRYCQKMEVLFGVDCIEKLKEKIEKCVYDSQMKYSDGWEAAPTILSCIKVEDIGTVS
;
A
#
# COMPACT_ATOMS: atom_id res chain seq x y z
N MET A 1 13.56 20.17 8.69
CA MET A 1 13.77 21.62 8.51
C MET A 1 14.99 21.75 7.62
N GLN A 2 14.80 22.06 6.35
CA GLN A 2 15.88 22.28 5.39
C GLN A 2 15.82 23.76 5.07
N ASP A 3 16.86 24.49 5.44
CA ASP A 3 16.92 25.95 5.40
C ASP A 3 16.57 26.50 4.00
N ASP A 4 15.76 27.56 3.95
CA ASP A 4 15.49 28.39 2.77
C ASP A 4 16.79 29.09 2.33
N LYS A 5 17.74 28.33 1.79
CA LYS A 5 18.98 28.88 1.25
C LYS A 5 18.69 29.42 -0.15
N ILE A 6 18.76 30.74 -0.30
CA ILE A 6 18.65 31.44 -1.58
C ILE A 6 19.75 30.89 -2.52
N PRO A 7 19.42 30.28 -3.67
CA PRO A 7 20.42 29.75 -4.58
C PRO A 7 21.17 30.92 -5.23
N LYS A 8 22.50 30.82 -5.26
CA LYS A 8 23.37 31.79 -5.91
C LYS A 8 23.98 31.20 -7.17
N ILE A 9 23.83 31.86 -8.31
CA ILE A 9 24.29 31.37 -9.60
C ILE A 9 25.25 32.36 -10.27
N PHE A 10 26.09 31.86 -11.16
CA PHE A 10 26.97 32.67 -12.02
C PHE A 10 26.54 32.52 -13.47
N ILE A 11 26.53 33.60 -14.26
CA ILE A 11 26.24 33.54 -15.70
C ILE A 11 27.50 33.86 -16.50
N SER A 12 27.95 32.90 -17.31
CA SER A 12 29.04 33.03 -18.26
C SER A 12 28.48 33.14 -19.67
N TYR A 13 28.82 34.22 -20.37
CA TYR A 13 28.27 34.55 -21.68
C TYR A 13 29.25 35.35 -22.53
N SER A 14 28.95 35.43 -23.82
CA SER A 14 29.62 36.28 -24.80
C SER A 14 28.86 37.59 -24.96
N TRP A 15 29.56 38.69 -25.23
CA TRP A 15 28.94 40.02 -25.39
C TRP A 15 27.94 40.11 -26.56
N SER A 16 27.91 39.12 -27.46
CA SER A 16 26.89 38.99 -28.52
C SER A 16 25.49 38.68 -28.00
N SER A 17 25.37 38.05 -26.82
CA SER A 17 24.08 37.66 -26.22
C SER A 17 23.61 38.59 -25.10
N ASP A 18 24.18 39.79 -25.01
CA ASP A 18 24.07 40.68 -23.85
C ASP A 18 22.62 41.05 -23.45
N ALA A 19 21.77 41.39 -24.42
CA ALA A 19 20.38 41.74 -24.14
C ALA A 19 19.56 40.55 -23.58
N LEU A 20 19.80 39.35 -24.12
CA LEU A 20 19.14 38.12 -23.68
C LEU A 20 19.58 37.72 -22.27
N VAL A 21 20.88 37.85 -22.00
CA VAL A 21 21.44 37.54 -20.66
C VAL A 21 20.89 38.48 -19.60
N LEU A 22 20.77 39.77 -19.90
CA LEU A 22 20.23 40.73 -18.94
C LEU A 22 18.76 40.46 -18.61
N ASP A 23 17.93 40.13 -19.60
CA ASP A 23 16.53 39.74 -19.38
C ASP A 23 16.42 38.46 -18.55
N LEU A 24 17.18 37.43 -18.91
CA LEU A 24 17.24 36.17 -18.17
C LEU A 24 17.69 36.38 -16.71
N ALA A 25 18.73 37.20 -16.49
CA ALA A 25 19.25 37.51 -15.18
C ALA A 25 18.21 38.25 -14.32
N ASN A 26 17.56 39.29 -14.87
CA ASN A 26 16.48 40.00 -14.18
C ASN A 26 15.33 39.07 -13.80
N ARG A 27 14.97 38.16 -14.70
CA ARG A 27 13.90 37.19 -14.47
C ARG A 27 14.27 36.15 -13.41
N LEU A 28 15.53 35.72 -13.33
CA LEU A 28 15.99 34.82 -12.27
C LEU A 28 16.01 35.52 -10.91
N VAL A 29 16.44 36.79 -10.86
CA VAL A 29 16.39 37.61 -9.64
C VAL A 29 14.96 37.81 -9.15
N SER A 30 14.01 38.09 -10.05
CA SER A 30 12.60 38.24 -9.65
C SER A 30 11.97 36.97 -9.08
N HIS A 31 12.53 35.79 -9.42
CA HIS A 31 12.15 34.50 -8.85
C HIS A 31 12.97 34.09 -7.63
N GLY A 32 13.78 34.99 -7.05
CA GLY A 32 14.49 34.74 -5.79
C GLY A 32 15.79 33.96 -5.93
N VAL A 33 16.48 34.09 -7.06
CA VAL A 33 17.83 33.57 -7.30
C VAL A 33 18.83 34.71 -7.22
N ASP A 34 19.90 34.57 -6.44
CA ASP A 34 21.01 35.54 -6.40
C ASP A 34 21.90 35.32 -7.64
N VAL A 35 22.01 36.30 -8.54
CA VAL A 35 22.72 36.16 -9.81
C VAL A 35 23.99 37.00 -9.79
N VAL A 36 25.13 36.33 -9.96
CA VAL A 36 26.44 36.97 -10.16
C VAL A 36 26.62 37.22 -11.67
N LEU A 37 26.66 38.49 -12.04
CA LEU A 37 26.77 38.94 -13.43
C LEU A 37 27.87 40.00 -13.54
N ASP A 38 28.70 39.92 -14.58
CA ASP A 38 29.78 40.89 -14.79
C ASP A 38 29.31 42.34 -14.79
N LYS A 39 28.16 42.65 -15.39
CA LYS A 39 27.54 43.97 -15.42
C LYS A 39 27.13 44.53 -14.06
N TRP A 40 26.90 43.67 -13.07
CA TRP A 40 26.46 44.08 -11.74
C TRP A 40 27.60 44.03 -10.72
N ASP A 41 28.52 43.08 -10.87
CA ASP A 41 29.54 42.75 -9.87
C ASP A 41 30.96 43.16 -10.26
N LEU A 42 31.24 43.44 -11.54
CA LEU A 42 32.57 43.88 -12.00
C LEU A 42 32.66 45.41 -12.02
N LYS A 43 33.64 45.96 -11.27
CA LYS A 43 33.92 47.40 -11.19
C LYS A 43 35.28 47.72 -11.82
N GLU A 44 35.49 48.98 -12.19
CA GLU A 44 36.77 49.48 -12.69
C GLU A 44 37.90 49.18 -11.68
N GLY A 45 38.94 48.46 -12.13
CA GLY A 45 40.07 48.02 -11.29
C GLY A 45 40.03 46.56 -10.84
N ASN A 46 38.93 45.82 -11.05
CA ASN A 46 38.85 44.39 -10.74
C ASN A 46 39.62 43.53 -11.76
N ASP A 47 40.21 42.43 -11.30
CA ASP A 47 40.81 41.42 -12.18
C ASP A 47 39.70 40.52 -12.78
N LYS A 48 39.63 40.48 -14.12
CA LYS A 48 38.66 39.66 -14.87
C LYS A 48 38.92 38.16 -14.69
N TYR A 49 40.17 37.74 -14.57
CA TYR A 49 40.53 36.34 -14.35
C TYR A 49 40.10 35.89 -12.95
N GLU A 50 40.34 36.71 -11.93
CA GLU A 50 39.87 36.47 -10.57
C GLU A 50 38.33 36.39 -10.52
N PHE A 51 37.64 37.27 -11.24
CA PHE A 51 36.18 37.24 -11.33
C PHE A 51 35.66 35.93 -11.97
N MET A 52 36.30 35.44 -13.03
CA MET A 52 35.94 34.15 -13.63
C MET A 52 36.21 32.98 -12.67
N GLU A 53 37.34 32.99 -11.96
CA GLU A 53 37.67 31.95 -10.99
C GLU A 53 36.65 31.86 -9.85
N ARG A 54 35.94 32.95 -9.52
CA ARG A 54 34.84 32.91 -8.54
C ARG A 54 33.80 31.85 -8.87
N CYS A 55 33.51 31.57 -10.15
CA CYS A 55 32.52 30.56 -10.53
C CYS A 55 32.88 29.15 -10.01
N VAL A 56 34.17 28.89 -9.74
CA VAL A 56 34.67 27.63 -9.16
C VAL A 56 35.04 27.79 -7.69
N ASN A 57 35.75 28.86 -7.33
CA ASN A 57 36.33 29.06 -6.00
C ASN A 57 35.29 29.51 -4.95
N ASP A 58 34.21 30.15 -5.36
CA ASP A 58 33.13 30.56 -4.45
C ASP A 58 32.18 29.39 -4.17
N SER A 59 32.27 28.88 -2.94
CA SER A 59 31.42 27.79 -2.44
C SER A 59 29.94 28.17 -2.27
N SER A 60 29.61 29.47 -2.28
CA SER A 60 28.22 29.94 -2.22
C SER A 60 27.51 29.81 -3.57
N ILE A 61 28.26 29.82 -4.68
CA ILE A 61 27.72 29.64 -6.02
C ILE A 61 27.34 28.17 -6.20
N THR A 62 26.04 27.91 -6.33
CA THR A 62 25.48 26.55 -6.45
C THR A 62 25.47 26.06 -7.90
N LYS A 63 25.23 26.95 -8.87
CA LYS A 63 25.17 26.65 -10.31
C LYS A 63 25.87 27.72 -11.16
N VAL A 64 26.33 27.33 -12.35
CA VAL A 64 26.98 28.19 -13.34
C VAL A 64 26.25 27.98 -14.67
N LEU A 65 25.59 29.02 -15.17
CA LEU A 65 24.91 28.99 -16.47
C LEU A 65 25.90 29.38 -17.55
N ILE A 66 26.00 28.57 -18.60
CA ILE A 66 26.86 28.82 -19.76
C ILE A 66 25.96 29.16 -20.93
N ILE A 67 25.91 30.43 -21.31
CA ILE A 67 25.08 30.90 -22.43
C ILE A 67 25.82 30.60 -23.73
N CYS A 68 25.32 29.61 -24.43
CA CYS A 68 25.94 29.04 -25.61
C CYS A 68 25.30 29.65 -26.87
N ASP A 69 26.03 30.57 -27.49
CA ASP A 69 25.77 31.12 -28.81
C ASP A 69 26.95 30.82 -29.76
N LYS A 70 26.84 31.21 -31.03
CA LYS A 70 27.89 30.97 -32.02
C LYS A 70 29.25 31.54 -31.59
N ALA A 71 29.24 32.77 -31.06
CA ALA A 71 30.46 33.47 -30.67
C ALA A 71 31.12 32.83 -29.43
N TYR A 72 30.34 32.40 -28.45
CA TYR A 72 30.79 31.73 -27.24
C TYR A 72 31.43 30.38 -27.61
N ALA A 73 30.76 29.59 -28.44
CA ALA A 73 31.25 28.27 -28.86
C ALA A 73 32.55 28.37 -29.66
N GLN A 74 32.66 29.31 -30.60
CA GLN A 74 33.87 29.52 -31.40
C GLN A 74 35.07 29.93 -30.52
N LYS A 75 34.90 30.98 -29.70
CA LYS A 75 35.95 31.46 -28.80
C LYS A 75 36.39 30.40 -27.79
N ALA A 76 35.45 29.60 -27.28
CA ALA A 76 35.74 28.53 -26.34
C ALA A 76 36.50 27.34 -26.99
N ASN A 77 36.24 27.05 -28.26
CA ASN A 77 36.86 25.93 -29.00
C ASN A 77 38.22 26.30 -29.59
N ASP A 78 38.36 27.50 -30.15
CA ASP A 78 39.54 27.90 -30.92
C ASP A 78 40.72 28.29 -30.02
N ARG A 79 40.50 28.42 -28.69
CA ARG A 79 41.49 28.91 -27.72
C ARG A 79 42.16 30.22 -28.14
N THR A 80 41.55 30.97 -29.06
CA THR A 80 42.00 32.29 -29.51
C THR A 80 41.60 33.33 -28.46
N GLY A 81 42.34 33.32 -27.36
CA GLY A 81 42.18 34.20 -26.21
C GLY A 81 43.47 34.30 -25.41
N GLY A 82 44.61 34.44 -26.09
CA GLY A 82 45.81 34.99 -25.49
C GLY A 82 45.62 36.50 -25.34
N VAL A 83 45.58 36.98 -24.09
CA VAL A 83 45.75 38.38 -23.68
C VAL A 83 44.77 39.39 -24.31
N GLY A 84 43.72 39.77 -23.57
CA GLY A 84 43.17 41.13 -23.67
C GLY A 84 41.69 41.30 -24.04
N ASP A 85 41.05 40.42 -24.80
CA ASP A 85 39.78 40.80 -25.45
C ASP A 85 38.51 40.16 -24.85
N GLU A 86 37.82 41.01 -24.07
CA GLU A 86 36.35 41.16 -23.91
C GLU A 86 35.44 39.91 -23.85
N THR A 87 35.80 38.81 -23.18
CA THR A 87 34.81 37.73 -23.00
C THR A 87 34.95 36.94 -21.68
N VAL A 88 33.83 36.81 -20.94
CA VAL A 88 33.71 35.98 -19.72
C VAL A 88 33.43 34.54 -20.14
N ILE A 89 34.41 33.87 -20.77
CA ILE A 89 34.28 32.52 -21.32
C ILE A 89 35.02 31.52 -20.43
N ILE A 90 34.31 30.47 -20.01
CA ILE A 90 34.89 29.37 -19.23
C ILE A 90 35.79 28.51 -20.10
N SER A 91 37.03 28.32 -19.65
CA SER A 91 38.01 27.44 -20.30
C SER A 91 37.79 25.97 -19.93
N SER A 92 38.33 25.05 -20.74
CA SER A 92 38.28 23.61 -20.47
C SER A 92 38.97 23.23 -19.15
N GLU A 93 39.96 24.01 -18.70
CA GLU A 93 40.72 23.75 -17.47
C GLU A 93 39.90 24.11 -16.23
N VAL A 94 39.22 25.27 -16.24
CA VAL A 94 38.32 25.69 -15.16
C VAL A 94 37.14 24.72 -15.02
N TYR A 95 36.60 24.24 -16.14
CA TYR A 95 35.56 23.21 -16.15
C TYR A 95 36.05 21.86 -15.59
N GLY A 96 37.26 21.43 -15.95
CA GLY A 96 37.85 20.17 -15.49
C GLY A 96 38.12 20.09 -13.99
N ASN A 97 38.38 21.24 -13.35
CA ASN A 97 38.71 21.35 -11.93
C ASN A 97 37.49 21.49 -11.00
N ALA A 98 36.27 21.48 -11.53
CA ALA A 98 35.03 21.71 -10.77
C ALA A 98 34.03 20.55 -10.90
N ARG A 99 33.06 20.48 -9.97
CA ARG A 99 31.98 19.48 -10.04
C ARG A 99 31.15 19.72 -11.30
N GLN A 100 31.11 18.75 -12.20
CA GLN A 100 30.50 18.89 -13.52
C GLN A 100 29.01 19.23 -13.48
N GLU A 101 28.29 18.78 -12.45
CA GLU A 101 26.85 19.08 -12.20
C GLU A 101 26.57 20.56 -11.84
N LYS A 102 27.63 21.35 -11.63
CA LYS A 102 27.56 22.79 -11.37
C LYS A 102 27.29 23.58 -12.65
N PHE A 103 27.75 23.09 -13.81
CA PHE A 103 27.65 23.82 -15.08
C PHE A 103 26.43 23.38 -15.88
N ILE A 104 25.58 24.34 -16.24
CA ILE A 104 24.35 24.13 -16.99
C ILE A 104 24.48 24.85 -18.34
N PRO A 105 24.61 24.12 -19.47
CA PRO A 105 24.60 24.74 -20.78
C PRO A 105 23.20 25.26 -21.11
N ILE A 106 23.12 26.52 -21.54
CA ILE A 106 21.90 27.20 -22.01
C ILE A 106 22.08 27.51 -23.50
N ILE A 107 21.23 26.98 -24.37
CA ILE A 107 21.29 27.28 -25.80
C ILE A 107 20.55 28.59 -26.04
N ALA A 108 21.29 29.60 -26.50
CA ALA A 108 20.72 30.90 -26.89
C ALA A 108 20.51 30.99 -28.40
N GLU A 109 21.29 30.25 -29.19
CA GLU A 109 21.27 30.31 -30.66
C GLU A 109 21.50 28.91 -31.26
N ARG A 110 20.83 28.63 -32.39
CA ARG A 110 21.02 27.44 -33.22
C ARG A 110 21.37 27.85 -34.65
N ASP A 111 22.05 26.97 -35.39
CA ASP A 111 22.37 27.21 -36.80
C ASP A 111 21.17 27.00 -37.74
N GLU A 112 21.36 27.30 -39.04
CA GLU A 112 20.32 27.17 -40.08
C GLU A 112 19.83 25.72 -40.28
N GLU A 113 20.59 24.73 -39.82
CA GLU A 113 20.24 23.30 -39.84
C GLU A 113 19.59 22.84 -38.52
N GLY A 114 19.38 23.76 -37.57
CA GLY A 114 18.77 23.50 -36.27
C GLY A 114 19.73 22.93 -35.23
N LYS A 115 21.04 22.95 -35.46
CA LYS A 115 22.05 22.41 -34.55
C LYS A 115 22.48 23.44 -33.52
N GLU A 116 22.64 22.99 -32.29
CA GLU A 116 23.07 23.83 -31.17
C GLU A 116 24.55 24.23 -31.25
N TYR A 117 24.83 25.50 -30.94
CA TYR A 117 26.18 26.00 -30.75
C TYR A 117 26.64 25.70 -29.33
N VAL A 118 27.40 24.62 -29.10
CA VAL A 118 27.91 24.23 -27.77
C VAL A 118 29.41 24.00 -27.82
N PRO A 119 30.20 24.53 -26.85
CA PRO A 119 31.63 24.21 -26.73
C PRO A 119 31.89 22.71 -26.62
N THR A 120 32.99 22.25 -27.23
CA THR A 120 33.31 20.82 -27.36
C THR A 120 33.42 20.11 -26.01
N TYR A 121 33.86 20.81 -24.96
CA TYR A 121 34.07 20.25 -23.62
C TYR A 121 32.77 19.98 -22.83
N ILE A 122 31.65 20.61 -23.21
CA ILE A 122 30.31 20.40 -22.59
C ILE A 122 29.28 19.80 -23.54
N LYS A 123 29.67 19.46 -24.77
CA LYS A 123 28.78 18.92 -25.82
C LYS A 123 28.01 17.65 -25.42
N THR A 124 28.55 16.85 -24.50
CA THR A 124 27.90 15.60 -24.03
C THR A 124 26.92 15.81 -22.87
N ARG A 125 26.73 17.05 -22.41
CA ARG A 125 25.88 17.38 -21.26
C ARG A 125 24.46 17.69 -21.70
N ILE A 126 23.52 17.40 -20.79
CA ILE A 126 22.13 17.81 -20.93
C ILE A 126 22.09 19.34 -20.83
N TYR A 127 21.52 19.99 -21.84
CA TYR A 127 21.37 21.44 -21.93
C TYR A 127 19.92 21.86 -21.75
N ILE A 128 19.71 23.15 -21.54
CA ILE A 128 18.39 23.80 -21.54
C ILE A 128 18.33 24.71 -22.76
N ASP A 129 17.26 24.60 -23.54
CA ASP A 129 17.13 25.35 -24.78
C ASP A 129 16.22 26.58 -24.62
N LEU A 130 16.81 27.77 -24.65
CA LEU A 130 16.08 29.03 -24.58
C LEU A 130 16.05 29.77 -25.94
N SER A 131 16.49 29.11 -27.02
CA SER A 131 16.55 29.72 -28.36
C SER A 131 15.18 29.72 -29.08
N ASP A 132 14.28 28.80 -28.72
CA ASP A 132 12.97 28.61 -29.34
C ASP A 132 11.88 29.36 -28.54
N PRO A 133 11.25 30.42 -29.09
CA PRO A 133 10.20 31.17 -28.40
C PRO A 133 8.99 30.33 -27.98
N GLU A 134 8.65 29.27 -28.73
CA GLU A 134 7.49 28.41 -28.41
C GLU A 134 7.75 27.51 -27.20
N LYS A 135 9.02 27.15 -26.95
CA LYS A 135 9.43 26.28 -25.84
C LYS A 135 10.03 27.05 -24.66
N TYR A 136 10.28 28.34 -24.83
CA TYR A 136 10.99 29.19 -23.88
C TYR A 136 10.46 29.07 -22.44
N GLU A 137 9.14 29.16 -22.23
CA GLU A 137 8.55 29.12 -20.89
C GLU A 137 8.72 27.74 -20.20
N VAL A 138 8.58 26.66 -20.97
CA VAL A 138 8.72 25.29 -20.45
C VAL A 138 10.18 25.00 -20.08
N GLU A 139 11.11 25.44 -20.90
CA GLU A 139 12.56 25.27 -20.66
C GLU A 139 13.06 26.19 -19.55
N TYR A 140 12.50 27.40 -19.42
CA TYR A 140 12.75 28.30 -18.28
C TYR A 140 12.27 27.69 -16.96
N GLU A 141 11.10 27.04 -16.92
CA GLU A 141 10.64 26.34 -15.72
C GLU A 141 11.60 25.18 -15.34
N LYS A 142 12.10 24.42 -16.33
CA LYS A 142 13.11 23.38 -16.10
C LYS A 142 14.41 23.94 -15.51
N LEU A 143 14.86 25.09 -16.00
CA LEU A 143 16.03 25.81 -15.46
C LEU A 143 15.81 26.18 -13.99
N LEU A 144 14.67 26.79 -13.68
CA LEU A 144 14.36 27.21 -12.31
C LEU A 144 14.30 26.00 -11.36
N ARG A 145 13.66 24.90 -11.78
CA ARG A 145 13.63 23.63 -11.04
C ARG A 145 15.03 23.04 -10.81
N ASN A 146 15.93 23.16 -11.79
CA ASN A 146 17.31 22.71 -11.65
C ASN A 146 18.08 23.55 -10.61
N ILE A 147 17.93 24.87 -10.66
CA ILE A 147 18.58 25.81 -9.72
C ILE A 147 18.14 25.55 -8.27
N TYR A 148 16.86 25.23 -8.05
CA TYR A 148 16.32 24.88 -6.73
C TYR A 148 16.47 23.41 -6.34
N GLU A 149 17.12 22.57 -7.17
CA GLU A 149 17.27 21.13 -6.95
C GLU A 149 15.92 20.40 -6.74
N LYS A 150 14.85 20.86 -7.41
CA LYS A 150 13.49 20.31 -7.36
C LYS A 150 13.12 19.68 -8.70
N PRO A 151 13.64 18.47 -9.03
CA PRO A 151 13.39 17.83 -10.34
C PRO A 151 11.90 17.58 -10.56
N GLN A 152 11.47 17.70 -11.82
CA GLN A 152 10.07 17.45 -12.23
C GLN A 152 9.60 16.03 -11.87
N PHE A 153 10.52 15.07 -11.87
CA PHE A 153 10.28 13.69 -11.48
C PHE A 153 11.07 13.39 -10.20
N VAL A 154 10.39 13.47 -9.05
CA VAL A 154 10.97 13.06 -7.77
C VAL A 154 10.85 11.54 -7.67
N LYS A 155 11.98 10.85 -7.50
CA LYS A 155 11.97 9.40 -7.21
C LYS A 155 11.06 9.18 -5.99
N PRO A 156 10.00 8.37 -6.09
CA PRO A 156 9.13 8.11 -4.95
C PRO A 156 9.96 7.51 -3.80
N LYS A 157 9.48 7.67 -2.57
CA LYS A 157 10.11 7.05 -1.40
C LYS A 157 10.36 5.57 -1.71
N LEU A 158 11.60 5.12 -1.49
CA LEU A 158 11.98 3.73 -1.72
C LEU A 158 11.05 2.85 -0.89
N GLY A 159 10.25 2.02 -1.54
CA GLY A 159 9.45 1.02 -0.86
C GLY A 159 10.35 0.02 -0.14
N LYS A 160 9.82 -0.69 0.86
CA LYS A 160 10.53 -1.84 1.42
C LYS A 160 10.79 -2.86 0.31
N LYS A 161 11.96 -3.52 0.33
CA LYS A 161 12.24 -4.67 -0.53
C LYS A 161 11.03 -5.63 -0.41
N PRO A 162 10.37 -6.00 -1.52
CA PRO A 162 9.28 -6.94 -1.44
C PRO A 162 9.76 -8.27 -0.85
N GLU A 163 9.11 -8.75 0.20
CA GLU A 163 9.49 -9.98 0.93
C GLU A 163 9.50 -11.21 0.01
N TRP A 164 8.73 -11.20 -1.09
CA TRP A 164 8.71 -12.29 -2.09
C TRP A 164 10.05 -12.52 -2.81
N LEU A 165 11.01 -11.59 -2.75
CA LEU A 165 12.34 -11.76 -3.35
C LEU A 165 13.27 -12.68 -2.55
N GLU A 166 12.91 -13.07 -1.32
CA GLU A 166 13.69 -14.04 -0.51
C GLU A 166 13.05 -15.44 -0.42
N GLU A 167 11.90 -15.66 -1.07
CA GLU A 167 11.20 -16.95 -1.06
C GLU A 167 11.73 -17.93 -2.12
N GLU A 168 12.96 -18.42 -1.95
CA GLU A 168 13.41 -19.65 -2.64
C GLU A 168 13.01 -20.94 -1.89
N LYS A 169 12.29 -20.86 -0.75
CA LYS A 169 12.08 -22.02 0.12
C LYS A 169 10.77 -22.80 -0.05
N ALA A 170 9.76 -22.29 -0.76
CA ALA A 170 8.50 -23.01 -0.93
C ALA A 170 7.96 -22.92 -2.36
N ASN A 171 8.00 -24.03 -3.08
CA ASN A 171 7.41 -24.13 -4.41
C ASN A 171 5.87 -24.25 -4.31
N PHE A 172 5.17 -23.12 -4.21
CA PHE A 172 3.68 -23.08 -4.23
C PHE A 172 3.07 -23.28 -5.62
N PHE A 173 3.85 -23.68 -6.63
CA PHE A 173 3.38 -23.87 -8.00
C PHE A 173 2.16 -24.81 -8.09
N PRO A 174 2.08 -25.96 -7.39
CA PRO A 174 0.93 -26.86 -7.52
C PRO A 174 -0.40 -26.20 -7.15
N VAL A 175 -0.40 -25.40 -6.08
CA VAL A 175 -1.59 -24.68 -5.59
C VAL A 175 -1.97 -23.56 -6.55
N LYS A 176 -0.97 -22.77 -7.01
CA LYS A 176 -1.19 -21.68 -7.98
C LYS A 176 -1.66 -22.20 -9.35
N ASP A 177 -1.18 -23.37 -9.76
CA ASP A 177 -1.58 -23.98 -11.03
C ASP A 177 -3.05 -24.42 -11.02
N LEU A 178 -3.55 -24.93 -9.89
CA LEU A 178 -4.96 -25.29 -9.75
C LEU A 178 -5.88 -24.08 -9.90
N ILE A 179 -5.50 -22.90 -9.41
CA ILE A 179 -6.25 -21.66 -9.64
C ILE A 179 -6.34 -21.35 -11.15
N ARG A 180 -5.23 -21.50 -11.89
CA ARG A 180 -5.23 -21.33 -13.36
C ARG A 180 -6.13 -22.35 -14.05
N GLN A 181 -6.13 -23.60 -13.58
CA GLN A 181 -7.00 -24.65 -14.11
C GLN A 181 -8.48 -24.37 -13.85
N ILE A 182 -8.85 -23.81 -12.69
CA ILE A 182 -10.24 -23.40 -12.39
C ILE A 182 -10.68 -22.34 -13.39
N ARG A 183 -9.87 -21.28 -13.58
CA ARG A 183 -10.16 -20.19 -14.52
C ARG A 183 -10.25 -20.66 -15.98
N GLY A 184 -9.39 -21.60 -16.37
CA GLY A 184 -9.36 -22.15 -17.74
C GLY A 184 -10.33 -23.31 -18.00
N SER A 185 -11.15 -23.72 -17.02
CA SER A 185 -12.00 -24.90 -17.16
C SER A 185 -13.33 -24.60 -17.86
N ASN A 186 -13.57 -25.29 -18.96
CA ASN A 186 -14.73 -25.08 -19.83
C ASN A 186 -16.03 -25.79 -19.37
N THR A 187 -16.01 -26.53 -18.26
CA THR A 187 -17.18 -27.29 -17.78
C THR A 187 -17.30 -27.21 -16.25
N PRO A 188 -18.51 -27.10 -15.69
CA PRO A 188 -18.73 -27.06 -14.24
C PRO A 188 -18.14 -28.25 -13.47
N VAL A 189 -18.25 -29.46 -14.02
CA VAL A 189 -17.71 -30.68 -13.38
C VAL A 189 -16.18 -30.60 -13.22
N LYS A 190 -15.46 -30.16 -14.26
CA LYS A 190 -14.01 -29.97 -14.18
C LYS A 190 -13.64 -28.88 -13.16
N ARG A 191 -14.37 -27.76 -13.15
CA ARG A 191 -14.14 -26.68 -12.16
C ARG A 191 -14.31 -27.18 -10.73
N ARG A 192 -15.40 -27.88 -10.43
CA ARG A 192 -15.64 -28.47 -9.11
C ARG A 192 -14.52 -29.42 -8.69
N ASN A 193 -14.06 -30.28 -9.61
CA ASN A 193 -12.93 -31.17 -9.32
C ASN A 193 -11.62 -30.40 -9.07
N CYS A 194 -11.36 -29.32 -9.80
CA CYS A 194 -10.19 -28.46 -9.57
C CYS A 194 -10.29 -27.70 -8.24
N ILE A 195 -11.49 -27.26 -7.83
CA ILE A 195 -11.74 -26.64 -6.52
C ILE A 195 -11.47 -27.62 -5.38
N ALA A 196 -11.98 -28.85 -5.47
CA ALA A 196 -11.71 -29.88 -4.46
C ALA A 196 -10.20 -30.20 -4.36
N ARG A 197 -9.52 -30.36 -5.50
CA ARG A 197 -8.06 -30.57 -5.55
C ARG A 197 -7.28 -29.37 -5.00
N PHE A 198 -7.78 -28.15 -5.21
CA PHE A 198 -7.17 -26.95 -4.63
C PHE A 198 -7.18 -27.01 -3.11
N GLN A 199 -8.32 -27.36 -2.50
CA GLN A 199 -8.43 -27.48 -1.04
C GLN A 199 -7.44 -28.50 -0.47
N GLU A 200 -7.32 -29.68 -1.11
CA GLU A 200 -6.34 -30.70 -0.71
C GLU A 200 -4.89 -30.20 -0.83
N ALA A 201 -4.55 -29.59 -1.97
CA ALA A 201 -3.20 -29.06 -2.22
C ALA A 201 -2.87 -27.89 -1.28
N TYR A 202 -3.86 -27.08 -0.91
CA TYR A 202 -3.71 -25.97 0.03
C TYR A 202 -3.38 -26.47 1.44
N ILE A 203 -4.10 -27.49 1.93
CA ILE A 203 -3.82 -28.13 3.22
C ILE A 203 -2.45 -28.81 3.19
N GLU A 204 -2.10 -29.46 2.09
CA GLU A 204 -0.77 -30.08 1.94
C GLU A 204 0.35 -29.03 2.04
N ALA A 205 0.19 -27.87 1.40
CA ALA A 205 1.13 -26.77 1.53
C ALA A 205 1.20 -26.20 2.97
N LEU A 206 0.08 -26.20 3.70
CA LEU A 206 0.04 -25.79 5.10
C LEU A 206 0.72 -26.77 6.07
N ARG A 207 0.98 -28.01 5.67
CA ARG A 207 1.71 -28.97 6.53
C ARG A 207 3.10 -28.52 6.90
N SER A 208 3.79 -27.76 6.04
CA SER A 208 5.13 -27.25 6.35
C SER A 208 5.15 -26.23 7.49
N TYR A 209 3.99 -25.74 7.92
CA TYR A 209 3.82 -24.79 9.01
C TYR A 209 3.48 -25.49 10.34
N TYR A 210 3.38 -26.82 10.37
CA TYR A 210 3.11 -27.55 11.61
C TYR A 210 4.37 -27.64 12.46
N ILE A 211 4.27 -27.23 13.73
CA ILE A 211 5.36 -27.26 14.69
C ILE A 211 4.83 -27.90 15.98
N CYS A 212 5.38 -29.05 16.35
CA CYS A 212 5.03 -29.73 17.59
C CYS A 212 5.71 -29.05 18.79
N GLY A 213 4.93 -28.72 19.83
CA GLY A 213 5.43 -28.02 21.00
C GLY A 213 5.90 -26.60 20.70
N VAL A 214 5.17 -25.88 19.85
CA VAL A 214 5.58 -24.57 19.33
C VAL A 214 5.81 -23.55 20.46
N LYS A 215 6.93 -22.82 20.38
CA LYS A 215 7.24 -21.75 21.35
C LYS A 215 6.56 -20.43 20.95
N PRO A 216 6.28 -19.51 21.89
CA PRO A 216 5.53 -18.28 21.59
C PRO A 216 6.14 -17.40 20.47
N GLU A 217 7.46 -17.20 20.46
CA GLU A 217 8.14 -16.45 19.40
C GLU A 217 8.12 -17.18 18.06
N GLU A 218 8.28 -18.50 18.09
CA GLU A 218 8.23 -19.36 16.91
C GLU A 218 6.82 -19.36 16.30
N ALA A 219 5.77 -19.41 17.12
CA ALA A 219 4.38 -19.29 16.69
C ALA A 219 4.12 -17.95 15.98
N PHE A 220 4.63 -16.85 16.54
CA PHE A 220 4.52 -15.53 15.91
C PHE A 220 5.22 -15.48 14.55
N ASN A 221 6.48 -15.93 14.46
CA ASN A 221 7.21 -15.98 13.21
C ASN A 221 6.55 -16.91 12.18
N ASN A 222 6.02 -18.04 12.63
CA ASN A 222 5.30 -18.99 11.80
C ASN A 222 4.03 -18.36 11.20
N PHE A 223 3.26 -17.61 12.01
CA PHE A 223 2.13 -16.82 11.53
C PHE A 223 2.55 -15.77 10.48
N LEU A 224 3.64 -15.04 10.67
CA LEU A 224 4.15 -14.10 9.67
C LEU A 224 4.40 -14.80 8.33
N ASN A 225 5.01 -15.98 8.36
CA ASN A 225 5.36 -16.76 7.19
C ASN A 225 4.14 -17.36 6.44
N THR A 226 2.93 -17.32 7.00
CA THR A 226 1.71 -17.81 6.30
C THR A 226 1.21 -16.87 5.21
N LYS A 227 1.71 -15.62 5.14
CA LYS A 227 1.22 -14.60 4.19
C LYS A 227 1.16 -15.08 2.73
N PRO A 228 2.14 -15.80 2.17
CA PRO A 228 2.08 -16.25 0.78
C PRO A 228 0.91 -17.19 0.51
N LEU A 229 0.64 -18.14 1.42
CA LEU A 229 -0.52 -19.02 1.32
C LEU A 229 -1.83 -18.28 1.58
N ARG A 230 -1.84 -17.29 2.47
CA ARG A 230 -2.99 -16.39 2.62
C ARG A 230 -3.29 -15.70 1.28
N ASP A 231 -2.29 -15.11 0.64
CA ASP A 231 -2.47 -14.39 -0.63
C ASP A 231 -2.96 -15.30 -1.76
N ILE A 232 -2.47 -16.55 -1.83
CA ILE A 232 -2.92 -17.57 -2.78
C ILE A 232 -4.38 -17.96 -2.53
N TYR A 233 -4.81 -18.10 -1.28
CA TYR A 233 -6.21 -18.39 -0.98
C TYR A 233 -7.13 -17.24 -1.40
N LEU A 234 -6.67 -15.99 -1.26
CA LEU A 234 -7.44 -14.84 -1.76
C LEU A 234 -7.54 -14.83 -3.29
N ASP A 235 -6.50 -15.26 -4.02
CA ASP A 235 -6.60 -15.47 -5.48
C ASP A 235 -7.62 -16.57 -5.83
N PHE A 236 -7.72 -17.60 -5.00
CA PHE A 236 -8.72 -18.65 -5.14
C PHE A 236 -10.14 -18.11 -4.91
N VAL A 237 -10.36 -17.30 -3.88
CA VAL A 237 -11.66 -16.66 -3.60
C VAL A 237 -12.13 -15.85 -4.81
N GLU A 238 -11.27 -14.98 -5.34
CA GLU A 238 -11.55 -14.18 -6.53
C GLU A 238 -11.88 -15.07 -7.74
N THR A 239 -11.12 -16.16 -7.93
CA THR A 239 -11.34 -17.08 -9.05
C THR A 239 -12.65 -17.86 -8.92
N VAL A 240 -13.05 -18.29 -7.72
CA VAL A 240 -14.33 -18.97 -7.50
C VAL A 240 -15.49 -18.00 -7.73
N ALA A 241 -15.39 -16.76 -7.24
CA ALA A 241 -16.37 -15.72 -7.50
C ALA A 241 -16.54 -15.38 -8.99
N GLU A 242 -15.44 -15.43 -9.77
CA GLU A 242 -15.48 -15.23 -11.22
C GLU A 242 -16.09 -16.41 -12.01
N THR A 243 -16.11 -17.62 -11.44
CA THR A 243 -16.35 -18.84 -12.22
C THR A 243 -17.55 -19.68 -11.79
N GLU A 244 -18.05 -19.49 -10.57
CA GLU A 244 -19.19 -20.24 -10.02
C GLU A 244 -20.36 -19.30 -9.67
N ASP A 245 -21.56 -19.59 -10.18
CA ASP A 245 -22.75 -18.77 -9.92
C ASP A 245 -23.16 -18.79 -8.44
N ASN A 246 -22.94 -19.91 -7.75
CA ASN A 246 -23.21 -20.11 -6.33
C ASN A 246 -21.94 -20.04 -5.46
N TYR A 247 -20.98 -19.20 -5.86
CA TYR A 247 -19.66 -19.13 -5.22
C TYR A 247 -19.70 -18.94 -3.70
N ALA A 248 -20.69 -18.24 -3.15
CA ALA A 248 -20.83 -18.06 -1.69
C ALA A 248 -21.00 -19.39 -0.95
N GLU A 249 -21.81 -20.31 -1.48
CA GLU A 249 -21.98 -21.66 -0.93
C GLU A 249 -20.69 -22.47 -1.07
N VAL A 250 -20.04 -22.38 -2.23
CA VAL A 250 -18.75 -23.05 -2.48
C VAL A 250 -17.68 -22.57 -1.49
N LEU A 251 -17.65 -21.27 -1.17
CA LEU A 251 -16.76 -20.71 -0.17
C LEU A 251 -17.13 -21.16 1.25
N ALA A 252 -18.43 -21.26 1.57
CA ALA A 252 -18.89 -21.77 2.87
C ALA A 252 -18.44 -23.23 3.08
N GLU A 253 -18.70 -24.10 2.10
CA GLU A 253 -18.23 -25.49 2.08
C GLU A 253 -16.69 -25.58 2.17
N ALA A 254 -15.98 -24.66 1.51
CA ALA A 254 -14.52 -24.58 1.59
C ALA A 254 -14.01 -24.21 2.98
N PHE A 255 -14.65 -23.27 3.68
CA PHE A 255 -14.31 -22.93 5.06
C PHE A 255 -14.64 -24.07 6.02
N GLU A 256 -15.76 -24.75 5.85
CA GLU A 256 -16.12 -25.94 6.64
C GLU A 256 -15.05 -27.04 6.48
N TYR A 257 -14.71 -27.38 5.24
CA TYR A 257 -13.68 -28.38 4.94
C TYR A 257 -12.32 -27.98 5.51
N LEU A 258 -11.91 -26.72 5.32
CA LEU A 258 -10.63 -26.22 5.79
C LEU A 258 -10.57 -26.24 7.32
N TYR A 259 -11.60 -25.78 8.01
CA TYR A 259 -11.67 -25.82 9.47
C TYR A 259 -11.53 -27.24 10.02
N ASN A 260 -12.30 -28.19 9.48
CA ASN A 260 -12.31 -29.57 9.95
C ASN A 260 -10.96 -30.26 9.73
N LYS A 261 -10.22 -29.88 8.69
CA LYS A 261 -8.87 -30.40 8.46
C LYS A 261 -7.83 -29.73 9.33
N LEU A 262 -7.85 -28.41 9.43
CA LEU A 262 -6.83 -27.65 10.15
C LEU A 262 -6.96 -27.71 11.67
N SER A 263 -8.14 -28.02 12.20
CA SER A 263 -8.38 -28.15 13.65
C SER A 263 -8.04 -29.53 14.21
N CYS A 264 -7.72 -30.50 13.34
CA CYS A 264 -7.41 -31.88 13.73
C CYS A 264 -5.92 -32.18 13.60
N ILE A 265 -5.26 -32.52 14.71
CA ILE A 265 -3.82 -32.80 14.74
C ILE A 265 -3.43 -33.97 13.82
N LYS A 266 -4.32 -34.96 13.69
CA LYS A 266 -4.08 -36.13 12.83
C LYS A 266 -4.00 -35.77 11.36
N THR A 267 -4.48 -34.59 10.97
CA THR A 267 -4.20 -34.04 9.65
C THR A 267 -2.70 -33.90 9.47
N PHE A 268 -1.96 -33.34 10.43
CA PHE A 268 -0.53 -33.03 10.31
C PHE A 268 0.39 -34.13 10.82
N ASP A 269 0.02 -34.78 11.92
CA ASP A 269 0.72 -35.92 12.50
C ASP A 269 -0.28 -37.07 12.74
N PRO A 270 -0.43 -37.99 11.76
CA PRO A 270 -1.36 -39.11 11.87
C PRO A 270 -1.07 -40.07 13.04
N GLN A 271 0.13 -40.05 13.60
CA GLN A 271 0.55 -40.90 14.72
C GLN A 271 0.49 -40.18 16.07
N ALA A 272 0.08 -38.91 16.10
CA ALA A 272 -0.02 -38.13 17.32
C ALA A 272 -1.01 -38.76 18.32
N ASN A 273 -0.47 -39.18 19.47
CA ASN A 273 -1.25 -39.62 20.63
C ASN A 273 -1.36 -38.53 21.71
N TYR A 274 -0.68 -37.41 21.50
CA TYR A 274 -0.67 -36.25 22.38
C TYR A 274 -0.38 -35.00 21.53
N ALA A 275 -0.98 -33.86 21.88
CA ALA A 275 -0.88 -32.61 21.14
C ALA A 275 -1.29 -31.45 22.04
N TYR A 276 -0.70 -30.27 21.83
CA TYR A 276 -1.15 -29.03 22.47
C TYR A 276 -2.08 -28.27 21.51
N GLU A 277 -3.12 -27.62 22.04
CA GLU A 277 -3.96 -26.72 21.21
C GLU A 277 -3.14 -25.61 20.55
N ASP A 278 -2.07 -25.18 21.23
CA ASP A 278 -1.12 -24.18 20.76
C ASP A 278 -0.44 -24.56 19.44
N ASP A 279 -0.24 -25.86 19.18
CA ASP A 279 0.43 -26.36 17.97
C ASP A 279 -0.40 -26.09 16.70
N LEU A 280 -1.72 -25.90 16.84
CA LEU A 280 -2.63 -25.55 15.75
C LEU A 280 -3.03 -24.07 15.73
N ASP A 281 -2.48 -23.24 16.65
CA ASP A 281 -2.85 -21.83 16.78
C ASP A 281 -2.59 -21.02 15.50
N VAL A 282 -1.52 -21.35 14.77
CA VAL A 282 -1.19 -20.72 13.48
C VAL A 282 -2.31 -20.90 12.46
N TYR A 283 -2.96 -22.06 12.44
CA TYR A 283 -4.01 -22.38 11.48
C TYR A 283 -5.34 -21.73 11.85
N LYS A 284 -5.67 -21.69 13.15
CA LYS A 284 -6.85 -20.97 13.65
C LYS A 284 -6.73 -19.47 13.39
N THR A 285 -5.54 -18.90 13.59
CA THR A 285 -5.24 -17.50 13.28
C THR A 285 -5.34 -17.22 11.77
N LEU A 286 -4.82 -18.11 10.92
CA LEU A 286 -4.96 -18.00 9.48
C LEU A 286 -6.43 -18.11 9.01
N LEU A 287 -7.20 -19.06 9.54
CA LEU A 287 -8.63 -19.23 9.24
C LEU A 287 -9.43 -17.96 9.56
N TRP A 288 -9.18 -17.39 10.73
CA TRP A 288 -9.78 -16.12 11.16
C TRP A 288 -9.44 -14.98 10.18
N GLU A 289 -8.16 -14.82 9.83
CA GLU A 289 -7.72 -13.80 8.86
C GLU A 289 -8.36 -14.01 7.49
N LEU A 290 -8.42 -15.25 7.01
CA LEU A 290 -9.03 -15.60 5.73
C LEU A 290 -10.52 -15.27 5.71
N PHE A 291 -11.25 -15.58 6.78
CA PHE A 291 -12.68 -15.29 6.86
C PHE A 291 -12.95 -13.78 6.80
N ILE A 292 -12.18 -12.98 7.56
CA ILE A 292 -12.25 -11.51 7.48
C ILE A 292 -11.93 -11.02 6.06
N CYS A 293 -10.87 -11.53 5.44
CA CYS A 293 -10.49 -11.11 4.10
C CYS A 293 -11.58 -11.45 3.06
N VAL A 294 -12.23 -12.61 3.17
CA VAL A 294 -13.37 -12.96 2.31
C VAL A 294 -14.51 -11.96 2.50
N ILE A 295 -14.84 -11.60 3.72
CA ILE A 295 -15.85 -10.56 3.99
C ILE A 295 -15.43 -9.20 3.44
N ALA A 296 -14.15 -8.84 3.53
CA ALA A 296 -13.62 -7.62 2.92
C ALA A 296 -13.79 -7.62 1.39
N TYR A 297 -13.52 -8.75 0.73
CA TYR A 297 -13.76 -8.94 -0.70
C TYR A 297 -15.24 -8.80 -1.06
N LEU A 298 -16.14 -9.47 -0.33
CA LEU A 298 -17.57 -9.41 -0.61
C LEU A 298 -18.15 -8.01 -0.40
N ARG A 299 -17.67 -7.29 0.62
CA ARG A 299 -18.01 -5.86 0.82
C ARG A 299 -17.48 -4.99 -0.32
N HIS A 300 -16.28 -5.28 -0.83
CA HIS A 300 -15.68 -4.56 -1.96
C HIS A 300 -16.53 -4.71 -3.23
N VAL A 301 -16.95 -5.94 -3.56
CA VAL A 301 -17.83 -6.19 -4.73
C VAL A 301 -19.31 -5.87 -4.46
N LYS A 302 -19.67 -5.57 -3.21
CA LYS A 302 -21.02 -5.22 -2.74
C LYS A 302 -22.05 -6.33 -2.95
N ASP A 303 -21.61 -7.58 -2.84
CA ASP A 303 -22.50 -8.75 -2.91
C ASP A 303 -23.04 -9.09 -1.51
N TYR A 304 -24.09 -8.37 -1.12
CA TYR A 304 -24.73 -8.57 0.18
C TYR A 304 -25.46 -9.92 0.29
N ALA A 305 -25.85 -10.53 -0.83
CA ALA A 305 -26.46 -11.85 -0.83
C ALA A 305 -25.41 -12.92 -0.50
N ALA A 306 -24.22 -12.83 -1.09
CA ALA A 306 -23.10 -13.72 -0.75
C ALA A 306 -22.65 -13.58 0.72
N ILE A 307 -22.64 -12.37 1.26
CA ILE A 307 -22.37 -12.13 2.69
C ILE A 307 -23.43 -12.81 3.55
N ASN A 308 -24.71 -12.65 3.22
CA ASN A 308 -25.81 -13.29 3.94
C ASN A 308 -25.64 -14.82 3.97
N VAL A 309 -25.33 -15.43 2.82
CA VAL A 309 -25.08 -16.88 2.71
C VAL A 309 -23.96 -17.30 3.67
N LEU A 310 -22.76 -16.70 3.60
CA LEU A 310 -21.65 -17.09 4.47
C LEU A 310 -21.95 -16.92 5.97
N ILE A 311 -22.64 -15.86 6.35
CA ILE A 311 -22.91 -15.55 7.77
C ILE A 311 -24.02 -16.44 8.33
N THR A 312 -25.00 -16.82 7.52
CA THR A 312 -26.16 -17.63 7.95
C THR A 312 -25.99 -19.12 7.66
N TYR A 313 -24.92 -19.51 6.95
CA TYR A 313 -24.59 -20.90 6.69
C TYR A 313 -24.45 -21.68 8.01
N THR A 314 -25.13 -22.83 8.08
CA THR A 314 -24.99 -23.73 9.23
C THR A 314 -23.79 -24.62 9.00
N TYR A 315 -22.68 -24.27 9.65
CA TYR A 315 -21.43 -25.02 9.54
C TYR A 315 -21.50 -26.29 10.38
N PHE A 316 -20.88 -27.37 9.89
CA PHE A 316 -20.71 -28.62 10.61
C PHE A 316 -19.23 -28.81 10.95
N LEU A 317 -18.86 -28.42 12.18
CA LEU A 317 -17.47 -28.27 12.60
C LEU A 317 -17.03 -29.33 13.62
N GLU A 318 -15.79 -29.80 13.47
CA GLU A 318 -15.10 -30.73 14.36
C GLU A 318 -14.18 -29.95 15.33
N ASN A 319 -14.62 -29.76 16.57
CA ASN A 319 -13.89 -28.98 17.57
C ASN A 319 -12.90 -29.80 18.42
N ASN A 320 -12.77 -31.10 18.16
CA ASN A 320 -11.86 -31.97 18.92
C ASN A 320 -10.49 -32.05 18.22
N LEU A 321 -9.44 -31.76 18.98
CA LEU A 321 -8.05 -31.78 18.53
C LEU A 321 -7.63 -33.10 17.85
N PHE A 322 -8.17 -34.24 18.26
CA PHE A 322 -7.81 -35.58 17.74
C PHE A 322 -8.84 -36.15 16.74
N GLY A 323 -9.78 -35.32 16.31
CA GLY A 323 -10.98 -35.72 15.59
C GLY A 323 -12.08 -36.23 16.52
N GLY A 324 -13.31 -36.21 16.06
CA GLY A 324 -14.47 -36.56 16.87
C GLY A 324 -15.82 -36.25 16.22
N ALA A 325 -16.81 -35.95 17.06
CA ALA A 325 -18.15 -35.63 16.60
C ALA A 325 -18.16 -34.26 15.91
N ILE A 326 -18.70 -34.24 14.70
CA ILE A 326 -19.02 -33.01 13.96
C ILE A 326 -20.34 -32.47 14.52
N LYS A 327 -20.37 -31.18 14.84
CA LYS A 327 -21.53 -30.49 15.42
C LYS A 327 -21.93 -29.27 14.60
N GLN A 328 -23.21 -28.91 14.68
CA GLN A 328 -23.69 -27.64 14.15
C GLN A 328 -22.97 -26.46 14.83
N ALA A 329 -22.61 -25.47 14.03
CA ALA A 329 -21.90 -24.27 14.41
C ALA A 329 -22.29 -23.11 13.48
N ASN A 330 -21.80 -21.93 13.79
CA ASN A 330 -22.03 -20.71 13.01
C ASN A 330 -20.69 -19.99 12.75
N TYR A 331 -20.72 -18.92 11.94
CA TYR A 331 -19.51 -18.23 11.53
C TYR A 331 -18.66 -17.69 12.69
N THR A 332 -19.24 -17.43 13.87
CA THR A 332 -18.47 -16.95 15.03
C THR A 332 -17.43 -17.93 15.52
N THR A 333 -17.55 -19.22 15.16
CA THR A 333 -16.51 -20.23 15.44
C THR A 333 -15.19 -19.94 14.72
N PHE A 334 -15.19 -19.16 13.63
CA PHE A 334 -13.96 -18.70 12.97
C PHE A 334 -13.27 -17.55 13.70
N ARG A 335 -13.92 -16.93 14.70
CA ARG A 335 -13.26 -15.93 15.55
C ARG A 335 -12.19 -16.61 16.40
N HIS A 336 -10.95 -16.15 16.29
CA HIS A 336 -9.84 -16.71 17.06
C HIS A 336 -9.08 -15.62 17.84
N HIS A 337 -8.71 -15.93 19.08
CA HIS A 337 -7.75 -15.15 19.87
C HIS A 337 -6.54 -16.03 20.15
N SER A 338 -5.39 -15.67 19.58
CA SER A 338 -4.16 -16.42 19.79
C SER A 338 -3.59 -16.15 21.19
N VAL A 339 -3.86 -17.06 22.13
CA VAL A 339 -3.27 -17.00 23.48
C VAL A 339 -1.74 -17.07 23.41
N VAL A 340 -1.21 -17.84 22.46
CA VAL A 340 0.24 -18.02 22.28
C VAL A 340 0.92 -16.70 21.89
N ILE A 341 0.33 -15.96 20.95
CA ILE A 341 0.91 -14.70 20.46
C ILE A 341 0.54 -13.53 21.39
N GLU A 342 -0.75 -13.36 21.71
CA GLU A 342 -1.25 -12.18 22.44
C GLU A 342 -0.90 -12.19 23.93
N ASP A 343 -0.97 -13.35 24.58
CA ASP A 343 -0.89 -13.42 26.03
C ASP A 343 0.47 -13.94 26.52
N ARG A 344 1.22 -14.68 25.67
CA ARG A 344 2.51 -15.25 26.04
C ARG A 344 3.71 -14.63 25.34
N TYR A 345 3.61 -14.30 24.04
CA TYR A 345 4.70 -13.66 23.29
C TYR A 345 4.71 -12.14 23.44
N LYS A 346 3.61 -11.46 23.07
CA LYS A 346 3.49 -9.99 23.06
C LYS A 346 3.96 -9.32 24.37
N PRO A 347 3.58 -9.79 25.57
CA PRO A 347 3.99 -9.11 26.82
C PRO A 347 5.50 -9.15 27.07
N LYS A 348 6.21 -10.10 26.45
CA LYS A 348 7.66 -10.29 26.59
C LYS A 348 8.46 -9.65 25.45
N SER A 349 7.80 -9.13 24.42
CA SER A 349 8.46 -8.52 23.26
C SER A 349 8.49 -6.99 23.35
N GLU A 350 9.18 -6.35 22.42
CA GLU A 350 9.18 -4.89 22.27
C GLU A 350 7.78 -4.33 21.93
N MET A 351 6.86 -5.20 21.49
CA MET A 351 5.49 -4.85 21.06
C MET A 351 4.46 -4.92 22.20
N LYS A 352 4.89 -5.09 23.46
CA LYS A 352 4.02 -5.24 24.64
C LYS A 352 2.97 -4.13 24.83
N ASN A 353 3.21 -2.95 24.27
CA ASN A 353 2.31 -1.79 24.39
C ASN A 353 1.24 -1.74 23.29
N LYS A 354 1.23 -2.68 22.34
CA LYS A 354 0.18 -2.80 21.33
C LYS A 354 -1.07 -3.42 21.97
N TYR A 355 -2.25 -2.88 21.65
CA TYR A 355 -3.53 -3.47 22.08
C TYR A 355 -3.64 -4.94 21.64
N THR A 356 -3.33 -5.21 20.37
CA THR A 356 -3.23 -6.54 19.78
C THR A 356 -2.00 -6.60 18.89
N LEU A 357 -1.24 -7.70 18.95
CA LEU A 357 -0.11 -7.93 18.05
C LEU A 357 -0.57 -8.58 16.75
N VAL A 358 -1.51 -9.53 16.82
CA VAL A 358 -2.09 -10.19 15.64
C VAL A 358 -2.84 -9.18 14.78
N GLY A 359 -3.70 -8.35 15.39
CA GLY A 359 -4.43 -7.29 14.69
C GLY A 359 -3.50 -6.24 14.09
N ASP A 360 -2.41 -5.86 14.78
CA ASP A 360 -1.41 -4.92 14.25
C ASP A 360 -0.73 -5.45 12.99
N VAL A 361 -0.36 -6.73 12.99
CA VAL A 361 0.26 -7.40 11.83
C VAL A 361 -0.73 -7.51 10.68
N VAL A 362 -1.94 -8.03 10.94
CA VAL A 362 -2.98 -8.18 9.91
C VAL A 362 -3.32 -6.84 9.25
N CYS A 363 -3.47 -5.79 10.04
CA CYS A 363 -3.84 -4.47 9.52
C CYS A 363 -2.67 -3.74 8.86
N ASN A 364 -1.44 -3.82 9.36
CA ASN A 364 -0.35 -2.93 8.93
C ASN A 364 0.78 -3.61 8.13
N GLN A 365 0.77 -4.94 8.02
CA GLN A 365 1.86 -5.68 7.37
C GLN A 365 1.37 -6.70 6.34
N ARG A 366 0.07 -6.96 6.30
CA ARG A 366 -0.53 -8.03 5.48
C ARG A 366 -1.51 -7.48 4.45
N GLU A 367 -1.28 -6.29 3.93
CA GLU A 367 -2.07 -5.77 2.82
C GLU A 367 -1.87 -6.60 1.53
N LYS A 368 -2.92 -6.63 0.70
CA LYS A 368 -2.89 -7.13 -0.68
C LYS A 368 -3.74 -6.18 -1.53
N LEU A 369 -3.10 -5.13 -2.02
CA LEU A 369 -3.77 -4.07 -2.77
C LEU A 369 -4.28 -4.56 -4.14
N PRO A 370 -5.37 -3.97 -4.67
CA PRO A 370 -6.11 -2.82 -4.13
C PRO A 370 -7.27 -3.17 -3.20
N ILE A 371 -7.62 -4.46 -3.06
CA ILE A 371 -8.85 -4.88 -2.36
C ILE A 371 -8.63 -4.94 -0.84
N TYR A 372 -7.54 -5.57 -0.41
CA TYR A 372 -7.28 -5.89 0.99
C TYR A 372 -6.35 -4.81 1.59
N THR A 373 -6.87 -3.59 1.75
CA THR A 373 -6.18 -2.51 2.46
C THR A 373 -6.30 -2.68 3.98
N THR A 374 -5.47 -1.97 4.74
CA THR A 374 -5.61 -1.85 6.19
C THR A 374 -7.05 -1.58 6.62
N GLU A 375 -7.69 -0.58 6.01
CA GLU A 375 -9.05 -0.17 6.33
C GLU A 375 -10.07 -1.25 5.96
N ALA A 376 -9.97 -1.84 4.77
CA ALA A 376 -10.93 -2.84 4.30
C ALA A 376 -10.96 -4.07 5.22
N ILE A 377 -9.79 -4.53 5.68
CA ILE A 377 -9.66 -5.67 6.60
C ILE A 377 -10.21 -5.31 7.98
N ALA A 378 -9.81 -4.16 8.54
CA ALA A 378 -10.26 -3.72 9.85
C ALA A 378 -11.79 -3.47 9.91
N GLU A 379 -12.33 -2.88 8.85
CA GLU A 379 -13.77 -2.66 8.71
C GLU A 379 -14.56 -3.95 8.52
N ALA A 380 -14.01 -4.96 7.82
CA ALA A 380 -14.66 -6.25 7.64
C ALA A 380 -14.76 -7.02 8.97
N ASP A 381 -13.71 -6.98 9.78
CA ASP A 381 -13.72 -7.57 11.13
C ASP A 381 -14.72 -6.85 12.05
N LEU A 382 -14.75 -5.51 12.01
CA LEU A 382 -15.75 -4.72 12.74
C LEU A 382 -17.18 -5.00 12.24
N PHE A 383 -17.37 -5.14 10.93
CA PHE A 383 -18.66 -5.46 10.33
C PHE A 383 -19.21 -6.79 10.86
N LEU A 384 -18.38 -7.83 10.93
CA LEU A 384 -18.77 -9.14 11.46
C LEU A 384 -19.27 -9.08 12.91
N TYR A 385 -18.67 -8.23 13.74
CA TYR A 385 -19.22 -7.92 15.07
C TYR A 385 -20.56 -7.21 14.98
N GLN A 386 -20.64 -6.13 14.19
CA GLN A 386 -21.81 -5.25 14.13
C GLN A 386 -23.08 -5.97 13.70
N VAL A 387 -22.97 -6.94 12.79
CA VAL A 387 -24.12 -7.70 12.29
C VAL A 387 -24.46 -8.96 13.11
N CYS A 388 -23.58 -9.39 14.02
CA CYS A 388 -23.69 -10.68 14.71
C CYS A 388 -25.05 -10.90 15.37
N ASN A 389 -25.51 -9.92 16.16
CA ASN A 389 -26.76 -10.03 16.92
C ASN A 389 -28.02 -9.89 16.06
N ALA A 390 -27.91 -9.44 14.81
CA ALA A 390 -29.06 -9.36 13.91
C ALA A 390 -29.53 -10.76 13.48
N TYR A 391 -28.62 -11.72 13.41
CA TYR A 391 -28.93 -13.08 12.95
C TYR A 391 -29.34 -13.98 14.10
N ASP A 392 -30.32 -14.85 13.85
CA ASP A 392 -30.74 -15.88 14.79
C ASP A 392 -29.83 -17.11 14.59
N LEU A 393 -28.56 -16.96 14.97
CA LEU A 393 -27.51 -17.94 14.73
C LEU A 393 -27.75 -19.19 15.60
N VAL A 394 -27.45 -20.36 15.03
CA VAL A 394 -27.51 -21.63 15.75
C VAL A 394 -26.49 -21.61 16.89
N GLU A 395 -26.95 -21.87 18.12
CA GLU A 395 -26.08 -22.01 19.29
C GLU A 395 -25.74 -23.50 19.52
N ASP A 396 -24.50 -23.80 19.92
CA ASP A 396 -24.17 -25.12 20.49
C ASP A 396 -24.67 -25.12 21.94
N GLU A 397 -25.68 -25.93 22.24
CA GLU A 397 -26.28 -26.06 23.58
C GLU A 397 -25.25 -26.43 24.67
N GLN A 398 -24.07 -26.93 24.29
CA GLN A 398 -22.98 -27.30 25.19
C GLN A 398 -21.86 -26.24 25.29
N ALA A 399 -21.95 -25.13 24.56
CA ALA A 399 -20.96 -24.07 24.62
C ALA A 399 -21.11 -23.25 25.91
N TRP A 400 -19.98 -23.06 26.61
CA TRP A 400 -19.93 -22.30 27.87
C TRP A 400 -20.01 -20.78 27.67
N TYR A 401 -19.91 -20.33 26.42
CA TYR A 401 -19.94 -18.92 26.03
C TYR A 401 -21.00 -18.71 24.96
N ARG A 402 -21.69 -17.58 25.04
CA ARG A 402 -22.66 -17.16 24.01
C ARG A 402 -21.96 -16.94 22.68
N THR A 403 -22.70 -17.07 21.60
CA THR A 403 -22.27 -16.65 20.26
C THR A 403 -21.83 -15.18 20.29
N TYR A 404 -20.56 -14.91 19.98
CA TYR A 404 -20.01 -13.55 19.97
C TYR A 404 -18.84 -13.44 18.98
N TRP A 405 -18.68 -12.25 18.40
CA TRP A 405 -17.52 -11.89 17.57
C TRP A 405 -16.84 -10.66 18.18
N PHE A 406 -15.69 -10.82 18.84
CA PHE A 406 -14.89 -9.67 19.24
C PHE A 406 -14.06 -9.20 18.04
N PRO A 407 -14.22 -7.95 17.58
CA PRO A 407 -13.55 -7.44 16.38
C PRO A 407 -12.12 -7.00 16.68
N THR A 408 -11.15 -7.91 16.69
CA THR A 408 -9.73 -7.65 17.00
C THR A 408 -9.14 -6.42 16.29
N CYS A 409 -9.56 -6.14 15.06
CA CYS A 409 -9.00 -5.06 14.25
C CYS A 409 -9.75 -3.72 14.40
N TYR A 410 -10.76 -3.60 15.27
CA TYR A 410 -11.65 -2.43 15.31
C TYR A 410 -10.95 -1.09 15.58
N ILE A 411 -9.81 -1.12 16.28
CA ILE A 411 -9.00 0.07 16.58
C ILE A 411 -8.28 0.63 15.34
N TYR A 412 -8.13 -0.19 14.30
CA TYR A 412 -7.53 0.18 13.01
C TYR A 412 -8.57 0.61 11.97
N ALA A 413 -9.87 0.46 12.28
CA ALA A 413 -10.93 0.91 11.39
C ALA A 413 -11.05 2.45 11.45
N GLN A 414 -10.74 3.12 10.34
CA GLN A 414 -10.88 4.58 10.23
C GLN A 414 -12.34 5.00 10.22
N ASN A 415 -13.17 4.32 9.41
CA ASN A 415 -14.60 4.55 9.36
C ASN A 415 -15.35 3.52 10.22
N LYS A 416 -15.53 3.83 11.51
CA LYS A 416 -16.21 2.91 12.41
C LYS A 416 -17.73 2.84 12.21
N SER A 417 -18.33 3.82 11.51
CA SER A 417 -19.76 3.81 11.15
C SER A 417 -20.06 3.03 9.88
N LEU A 418 -19.02 2.60 9.15
CA LEU A 418 -19.12 1.89 7.88
C LEU A 418 -20.09 2.64 6.94
N GLU A 419 -21.17 1.98 6.55
CA GLU A 419 -22.22 2.55 5.71
C GLU A 419 -23.58 2.62 6.42
N TRP A 420 -23.63 2.40 7.75
CA TRP A 420 -24.90 2.22 8.46
C TRP A 420 -25.80 3.46 8.44
N GLU A 421 -25.22 4.66 8.44
CA GLU A 421 -25.98 5.92 8.30
C GLU A 421 -26.74 6.01 6.97
N ARG A 422 -26.29 5.29 5.93
CA ARG A 422 -26.96 5.25 4.62
C ARG A 422 -28.30 4.53 4.68
N MET A 423 -28.57 3.74 5.74
CA MET A 423 -29.88 3.10 5.98
C MET A 423 -31.01 4.11 6.22
N LYS A 424 -30.72 5.41 6.31
CA LYS A 424 -31.74 6.47 6.19
C LYS A 424 -32.46 6.41 4.84
N SER A 425 -31.77 6.03 3.77
CA SER A 425 -32.33 5.93 2.42
C SER A 425 -33.06 4.60 2.21
N ARG A 426 -34.32 4.64 1.77
CA ARG A 426 -35.11 3.45 1.39
C ARG A 426 -34.43 2.64 0.29
N ARG A 427 -33.81 3.30 -0.69
CA ARG A 427 -33.05 2.63 -1.75
C ARG A 427 -31.85 1.87 -1.19
N TYR A 428 -31.19 2.39 -0.16
CA TYR A 428 -30.09 1.65 0.49
C TYR A 428 -30.64 0.52 1.37
N CYS A 429 -31.79 0.71 2.04
CA CYS A 429 -32.46 -0.34 2.80
C CYS A 429 -32.70 -1.60 1.95
N GLN A 430 -33.05 -1.49 0.67
CA GLN A 430 -33.22 -2.65 -0.21
C GLN A 430 -31.99 -3.56 -0.26
N LYS A 431 -30.78 -3.00 -0.16
CA LYS A 431 -29.54 -3.77 -0.11
C LYS A 431 -29.33 -4.45 1.25
N MET A 432 -29.73 -3.76 2.32
CA MET A 432 -29.66 -4.29 3.67
C MET A 432 -30.72 -5.35 3.92
N GLU A 433 -31.90 -5.23 3.31
CA GLU A 433 -32.93 -6.26 3.29
C GLU A 433 -32.36 -7.58 2.75
N VAL A 434 -31.60 -7.53 1.65
CA VAL A 434 -30.84 -8.68 1.12
C VAL A 434 -29.79 -9.16 2.12
N LEU A 435 -28.98 -8.26 2.70
CA LEU A 435 -27.95 -8.61 3.67
C LEU A 435 -28.53 -9.38 4.87
N PHE A 436 -29.64 -8.92 5.42
CA PHE A 436 -30.25 -9.48 6.63
C PHE A 436 -31.30 -10.56 6.35
N GLY A 437 -31.54 -10.91 5.08
CA GLY A 437 -32.50 -11.94 4.68
C GLY A 437 -33.95 -11.59 5.01
N VAL A 438 -34.33 -10.31 4.86
CA VAL A 438 -35.68 -9.79 5.13
C VAL A 438 -36.28 -9.16 3.87
N ASP A 439 -37.60 -9.00 3.84
CA ASP A 439 -38.37 -8.56 2.67
C ASP A 439 -39.00 -7.17 2.84
N CYS A 440 -38.82 -6.53 3.99
CA CYS A 440 -39.33 -5.18 4.23
C CYS A 440 -38.56 -4.43 5.34
N ILE A 441 -38.68 -3.10 5.31
CA ILE A 441 -38.04 -2.18 6.27
C ILE A 441 -38.42 -2.48 7.73
N GLU A 442 -39.66 -2.89 8.01
CA GLU A 442 -40.07 -3.16 9.40
C GLU A 442 -39.35 -4.39 9.97
N LYS A 443 -39.24 -5.48 9.20
CA LYS A 443 -38.41 -6.63 9.59
C LYS A 443 -36.92 -6.30 9.66
N LEU A 444 -36.45 -5.40 8.80
CA LEU A 444 -35.07 -4.89 8.90
C LEU A 444 -34.86 -4.18 10.24
N LYS A 445 -35.77 -3.29 10.65
CA LYS A 445 -35.71 -2.61 11.96
C LYS A 445 -35.68 -3.61 13.12
N GLU A 446 -36.56 -4.62 13.11
CA GLU A 446 -36.58 -5.69 14.13
C GLU A 446 -35.23 -6.41 14.27
N LYS A 447 -34.52 -6.64 13.15
CA LYS A 447 -33.18 -7.24 13.14
C LYS A 447 -32.14 -6.28 13.73
N ILE A 448 -32.16 -5.02 13.32
CA ILE A 448 -31.20 -3.99 13.75
C ILE A 448 -31.37 -3.60 15.23
N GLU A 449 -32.59 -3.68 15.77
CA GLU A 449 -32.88 -3.45 17.19
C GLU A 449 -32.05 -4.34 18.13
N LYS A 450 -31.63 -5.53 17.67
CA LYS A 450 -30.78 -6.47 18.44
C LYS A 450 -29.31 -6.05 18.50
N CYS A 451 -28.86 -5.17 17.59
CA CYS A 451 -27.46 -4.73 17.49
C CYS A 451 -27.16 -3.57 18.44
N VAL A 452 -27.32 -3.83 19.75
CA VAL A 452 -27.19 -2.83 20.82
C VAL A 452 -25.74 -2.69 21.27
N TYR A 453 -25.34 -1.44 21.58
CA TYR A 453 -24.01 -1.10 22.06
C TYR A 453 -23.63 -1.85 23.35
N ASP A 454 -22.43 -2.46 23.35
CA ASP A 454 -21.83 -3.08 24.53
C ASP A 454 -20.53 -2.37 24.92
N SER A 455 -20.56 -1.75 26.10
CA SER A 455 -19.39 -1.06 26.71
C SER A 455 -18.22 -1.99 27.05
N GLN A 456 -18.45 -3.29 27.13
CA GLN A 456 -17.43 -4.31 27.40
C GLN A 456 -16.72 -4.77 26.12
N MET A 457 -17.22 -4.40 24.93
CA MET A 457 -16.60 -4.78 23.65
C MET A 457 -15.39 -3.89 23.35
N LYS A 458 -14.37 -3.96 24.19
CA LYS A 458 -13.15 -3.15 24.09
C LYS A 458 -11.92 -3.88 24.60
N TYR A 459 -10.74 -3.42 24.20
CA TYR A 459 -9.51 -3.78 24.88
C TYR A 459 -9.49 -3.20 26.31
N SER A 460 -8.88 -3.91 27.26
CA SER A 460 -8.83 -3.51 28.67
C SER A 460 -8.28 -2.09 28.88
N ASP A 461 -7.27 -1.71 28.10
CA ASP A 461 -6.65 -0.37 28.13
C ASP A 461 -7.24 0.59 27.06
N GLY A 462 -8.27 0.15 26.33
CA GLY A 462 -8.91 0.89 25.26
C GLY A 462 -9.92 1.91 25.79
N TRP A 463 -9.86 3.13 25.26
CA TRP A 463 -10.76 4.22 25.63
C TRP A 463 -12.18 4.03 25.06
N GLU A 464 -12.29 3.46 23.86
CA GLU A 464 -13.57 3.28 23.15
C GLU A 464 -13.86 1.80 22.89
N ALA A 465 -15.10 1.40 23.14
CA ALA A 465 -15.63 0.12 22.69
C ALA A 465 -15.97 0.13 21.20
N ALA A 466 -15.93 -1.05 20.59
CA ALA A 466 -16.33 -1.24 19.21
C ALA A 466 -17.80 -0.79 19.03
N PRO A 467 -18.07 0.13 18.09
CA PRO A 467 -19.43 0.60 17.87
C PRO A 467 -20.29 -0.47 17.22
N THR A 468 -21.58 -0.42 17.51
CA THR A 468 -22.61 -1.29 16.93
C THR A 468 -23.38 -0.55 15.85
N ILE A 469 -24.29 -1.23 15.15
CA ILE A 469 -25.15 -0.56 14.17
C ILE A 469 -25.94 0.59 14.83
N LEU A 470 -26.49 0.34 16.03
CA LEU A 470 -27.25 1.36 16.78
C LEU A 470 -26.38 2.49 17.36
N SER A 471 -25.05 2.34 17.35
CA SER A 471 -24.13 3.44 17.65
C SER A 471 -24.06 4.44 16.50
N CYS A 472 -24.48 4.06 15.29
CA CYS A 472 -24.32 4.85 14.07
C CYS A 472 -25.66 5.38 13.51
N ILE A 473 -26.74 4.66 13.75
CA ILE A 473 -28.08 5.05 13.28
C ILE A 473 -29.15 4.64 14.29
N LYS A 474 -30.17 5.48 14.46
CA LYS A 474 -31.33 5.15 15.26
C LYS A 474 -32.35 4.35 14.45
N VAL A 475 -33.08 3.45 15.10
CA VAL A 475 -34.05 2.57 14.42
C VAL A 475 -35.13 3.39 13.71
N GLU A 476 -35.59 4.48 14.33
CA GLU A 476 -36.58 5.40 13.79
C GLU A 476 -36.12 6.13 12.51
N ASP A 477 -34.80 6.25 12.30
CA ASP A 477 -34.23 6.92 11.14
C ASP A 477 -34.17 6.01 9.91
N ILE A 478 -34.33 4.68 10.06
CA ILE A 478 -34.19 3.70 8.98
C ILE A 478 -35.34 3.85 7.96
N GLY A 479 -34.99 4.08 6.69
CA GLY A 479 -35.95 4.20 5.59
C GLY A 479 -36.80 5.47 5.59
N THR A 480 -36.34 6.52 6.30
CA THR A 480 -37.05 7.81 6.40
C THR A 480 -36.87 8.69 5.16
N VAL A 481 -35.77 8.55 4.44
CA VAL A 481 -35.44 9.30 3.22
C VAL A 481 -35.77 8.44 1.99
N SER A 482 -36.45 9.04 1.01
CA SER A 482 -36.86 8.38 -0.24
C SER A 482 -35.70 7.80 -1.04
#